data_AF-A0A7Z9C4S3-F1
#
_entry.id   AF-A0A7Z9C4S3-F1
#
_cell.length_a   1.000
_cell.length_b   1.000
_cell.length_c   1.000
_cell.angle_alpha   90.00
_cell.angle_beta   90.00
_cell.angle_gamma   90.00
#
_symmetry.space_group_name_H-M   'P 1'
#
loop_
_entity.id
_entity.type
_entity.pdbx_description
1 polymer ?
#
loop_
_entity_poly.entity_id
_entity_poly.type
_entity_poly.pdbx_seq_one_letter_code
_entity_poly.pdbx_strand_id
1 'polypeptide(L)' 'MYARENTIYQLLAQGFEIESQTENDGTIKIVAGKWG' A
#
# COMPACT_ATOMS: atom_id res chain seq x y z
N MET A 1 -7.32 -12.51 -6.10
CA MET A 1 -6.92 -11.32 -6.86
C MET A 1 -7.44 -10.03 -6.19
N TYR A 2 -7.21 -9.84 -4.87
CA TYR A 2 -7.75 -8.69 -4.11
C TYR A 2 -6.84 -8.20 -2.97
N ALA A 3 -5.70 -8.88 -2.72
CA ALA A 3 -4.85 -8.57 -1.57
C ALA A 3 -4.23 -7.15 -1.68
N ARG A 4 -3.80 -6.75 -2.88
CA ARG A 4 -3.23 -5.42 -3.15
C ARG A 4 -4.19 -4.30 -2.77
N GLU A 5 -5.38 -4.32 -3.36
CA GLU A 5 -6.39 -3.27 -3.20
C GLU A 5 -6.84 -3.19 -1.75
N ASN A 6 -7.09 -4.35 -1.11
CA ASN A 6 -7.44 -4.41 0.30
C ASN A 6 -6.34 -3.82 1.19
N THR A 7 -5.07 -4.14 0.96
CA THR A 7 -3.95 -3.57 1.71
C THR A 7 -3.88 -2.05 1.56
N ILE A 8 -4.05 -1.53 0.33
CA ILE A 8 -4.05 -0.09 0.07
C ILE A 8 -5.21 0.59 0.80
N TYR A 9 -6.42 0.05 0.70
CA TYR A 9 -7.59 0.61 1.39
C TYR A 9 -7.41 0.64 2.91
N GLN A 10 -6.83 -0.41 3.49
CA GLN A 10 -6.55 -0.46 4.93
C GLN A 10 -5.51 0.58 5.35
N LEU A 11 -4.47 0.82 4.54
CA LEU A 11 -3.45 1.85 4.81
C LEU A 11 -4.07 3.26 4.75
N LEU A 12 -4.84 3.54 3.71
CA LEU A 12 -5.54 4.82 3.54
C LEU A 12 -6.53 5.09 4.68
N ALA A 13 -7.31 4.08 5.08
CA ALA A 13 -8.26 4.19 6.20
C ALA A 13 -7.57 4.50 7.55
N GLN A 14 -6.31 4.09 7.70
CA GLN A 14 -5.49 4.41 8.88
C GLN A 14 -4.79 5.78 8.77
N GLY A 15 -5.00 6.52 7.67
CA GLY A 15 -4.42 7.84 7.44
C GLY A 15 -2.97 7.80 6.96
N PHE A 16 -2.52 6.69 6.38
CA PHE A 16 -1.24 6.66 5.67
C PHE A 16 -1.42 7.20 4.25
N GLU A 17 -0.38 7.85 3.75
CA GLU A 17 -0.24 8.21 2.34
C GLU A 17 0.59 7.15 1.63
N ILE A 18 0.16 6.74 0.44
CA ILE A 18 0.92 5.79 -0.38
C ILE A 18 1.98 6.57 -1.16
N GLU A 19 3.24 6.34 -0.83
CA GLU A 19 4.38 7.03 -1.45
C GLU A 19 4.82 6.33 -2.74
N SER A 20 4.84 5.00 -2.75
CA SER A 20 5.18 4.23 -3.94
C SER A 20 4.66 2.79 -3.91
N GLN A 21 4.51 2.21 -5.10
CA GLN A 21 4.16 0.82 -5.30
C GLN A 21 5.06 0.24 -6.38
N THR A 22 5.63 -0.94 -6.14
CA THR A 22 6.47 -1.64 -7.12
C THR A 22 6.04 -3.09 -7.19
N GLU A 23 5.87 -3.60 -8.41
CA GLU A 23 5.59 -5.01 -8.66
C GLU A 23 6.78 -5.64 -9.35
N ASN A 24 7.28 -6.74 -8.80
CA ASN A 24 8.34 -7.53 -9.41
C ASN A 24 8.16 -9.01 -9.07
N ASP A 25 8.28 -9.88 -10.09
CA ASP A 25 8.14 -11.33 -9.95
C ASP A 25 6.93 -11.81 -9.12
N GLY A 26 5.76 -11.20 -9.36
CA GLY A 26 4.51 -11.52 -8.65
C GLY A 26 4.45 -11.04 -7.19
N THR A 27 5.47 -10.31 -6.72
CA THR A 27 5.50 -9.66 -5.41
C THR A 27 5.23 -8.17 -5.55
N ILE A 28 4.39 -7.64 -4.66
CA ILE A 28 4.08 -6.20 -4.62
C ILE A 28 4.66 -5.62 -3.35
N LYS A 29 5.49 -4.60 -3.50
CA LYS A 29 6.00 -3.78 -2.39
C LYS A 29 5.25 -2.45 -2.38
N ILE A 30 4.74 -2.07 -1.22
CA ILE A 30 4.04 -0.79 -0.99
C ILE A 30 4.83 -0.03 0.07
N VAL A 31 5.19 1.22 -0.21
CA VAL A 31 5.78 2.14 0.76
C VAL A 31 4.72 3.16 1.13
N ALA A 32 4.46 3.31 2.43
CA ALA A 32 3.45 4.21 2.95
C ALA A 32 3.96 4.93 4.20
N GLY A 33 3.73 6.23 4.25
CA GLY A 33 4.14 7.11 5.35
C GLY A 33 2.93 7.68 6.07
N LYS A 34 3.08 7.97 7.37
CA LYS A 34 2.08 8.70 8.16
C LYS A 34 2.77 9.76 8.97
N TRP A 35 2.39 10.99 8.76
CA TRP A 35 2.87 12.14 9.51
C TRP A 35 1.92 12.35 10.69
N GLY A 36 2.47 12.34 11.91
CA GLY A 36 1.72 12.52 13.16
C GLY A 36 1.43 13.97 13.49
#